data_AF-C5MGH7-F1
#
_entry.id   AF-C5MGH7-F1
#
_cell.length_a   1.000
_cell.length_b   1.000
_cell.length_c   1.000
_cell.angle_alpha   90.00
_cell.angle_beta   90.00
_cell.angle_gamma   90.00
#
_symmetry.space_group_name_H-M   'P 1'
#
loop_
_entity.id
_entity.type
_entity.pdbx_description
1 polymer ?
#
loop_
_entity_poly.entity_id
_entity_poly.type
_entity_poly.pdbx_seq_one_letter_code
_entity_poly.pdbx_strand_id
1 'polypeptide(L)'
;MLQQRQISKILEQGLKPIEFPQKRRRTNENEDEVLSTGSINTISLLSNQGIPLITISQPATSSSSTTSSTTSSTTTTTTRSTSRSKEDYKIYSILSYNSLKNTKDNKDESESELEWNIIEFEKDLKCLIHKVLDLYLILYYNNDEIPDEYVKIISDNLCSVLKDGLKGYSDE
;
A
#
# COMPACT_ATOMS: atom_id res chain seq x y z
N MET A 1 -21.50 2.76 -13.37
CA MET A 1 -20.18 2.64 -14.07
C MET A 1 -19.29 3.89 -13.96
N LEU A 2 -19.82 5.12 -13.91
CA LEU A 2 -19.00 6.34 -13.80
C LEU A 2 -18.18 6.42 -12.49
N GLN A 3 -18.74 5.92 -11.39
CA GLN A 3 -18.12 5.91 -10.07
C GLN A 3 -16.86 5.03 -10.00
N GLN A 4 -16.84 3.85 -10.62
CA GLN A 4 -15.67 2.97 -10.59
C GLN A 4 -14.44 3.66 -11.21
N ARG A 5 -14.63 4.36 -12.33
CA ARG A 5 -13.55 5.11 -12.99
C ARG A 5 -13.06 6.29 -12.15
N GLN A 6 -13.95 6.95 -11.42
CA GLN A 6 -13.59 8.04 -10.50
C GLN A 6 -12.82 7.50 -9.29
N ILE A 7 -13.28 6.41 -8.69
CA ILE A 7 -12.59 5.74 -7.57
C ILE A 7 -11.21 5.27 -8.02
N SER A 8 -11.08 4.61 -9.17
CA SER A 8 -9.77 4.21 -9.70
C SER A 8 -8.80 5.39 -9.83
N LYS A 9 -9.25 6.55 -10.34
CA LYS A 9 -8.42 7.75 -10.45
C LYS A 9 -8.00 8.31 -9.09
N ILE A 10 -8.87 8.26 -8.08
CA ILE A 10 -8.54 8.67 -6.71
C ILE A 10 -7.46 7.75 -6.15
N LEU A 11 -7.66 6.44 -6.26
CA LEU A 11 -6.70 5.45 -5.79
C LEU A 11 -5.35 5.61 -6.51
N GLU A 12 -5.34 5.90 -7.83
CA GLU A 12 -4.12 6.16 -8.61
C GLU A 12 -3.30 7.33 -8.05
N GLN A 13 -3.93 8.33 -7.44
CA GLN A 13 -3.19 9.41 -6.76
C GLN A 13 -2.41 8.90 -5.55
N GLY A 14 -2.93 7.88 -4.86
CA GLY A 14 -2.28 7.25 -3.71
C GLY A 14 -1.05 6.42 -4.06
N LEU A 15 -0.86 6.06 -5.32
CA LEU A 15 0.32 5.33 -5.81
C LEU A 15 1.51 6.25 -6.13
N LYS A 16 1.31 7.58 -6.10
CA LYS A 16 2.37 8.52 -6.42
C LYS A 16 3.49 8.42 -5.38
N PRO A 17 4.77 8.36 -5.81
CA PRO A 17 5.91 8.40 -4.90
C PRO A 17 5.88 9.67 -4.06
N ILE A 18 6.39 9.55 -2.84
CA ILE A 18 6.45 10.64 -1.87
C ILE A 18 7.90 10.82 -1.47
N GLU A 19 8.32 12.08 -1.48
CA GLU A 19 9.62 12.51 -0.97
C GLU A 19 9.48 12.81 0.52
N PHE A 20 10.40 12.27 1.31
CA PHE A 20 10.46 12.58 2.74
C PHE A 20 11.91 12.68 3.21
N PRO A 21 12.17 13.54 4.22
CA PRO A 21 13.51 13.76 4.71
C PRO A 21 14.03 12.53 5.45
N GLN A 22 15.21 12.04 5.06
CA GLN A 22 15.84 10.90 5.70
C GLN A 22 16.99 11.36 6.59
N LYS A 23 16.80 11.31 7.91
CA LYS A 23 17.84 11.68 8.87
C LYS A 23 18.91 10.58 8.94
N ARG A 24 20.03 10.74 8.22
CA ARG A 24 21.18 9.84 8.41
C ARG A 24 21.83 10.12 9.77
N ARG A 25 21.77 9.14 10.68
CA ARG A 25 22.63 9.13 11.88
C ARG A 25 24.08 8.92 11.45
N ARG A 26 24.85 9.97 11.12
CA ARG A 26 26.32 9.98 11.29
C ARG A 26 26.86 11.37 11.64
N THR A 27 27.76 11.32 12.61
CA THR A 27 28.67 12.32 13.16
C THR A 27 29.30 13.27 12.12
N ASN A 28 29.29 14.56 12.48
CA ASN A 28 30.09 15.69 11.98
C ASN A 28 29.53 16.46 10.76
N GLU A 29 28.88 17.58 11.10
CA GLU A 29 28.95 18.91 10.45
C GLU A 29 29.05 18.95 8.90
N ASN A 30 27.90 18.70 8.26
CA ASN A 30 27.34 19.43 7.11
C ASN A 30 26.08 18.65 6.69
N GLU A 31 24.92 19.06 7.21
CA GLU A 31 23.65 18.38 6.97
C GLU A 31 23.06 18.82 5.62
N ASP A 32 23.50 18.20 4.53
CA ASP A 32 22.68 18.17 3.31
C ASP A 32 21.50 17.21 3.56
N GLU A 33 20.28 17.76 3.57
CA GLU A 33 19.04 17.00 3.76
C GLU A 33 18.83 16.08 2.55
N VAL A 34 19.09 14.78 2.72
CA VAL A 34 18.84 13.79 1.66
C VAL A 34 17.37 13.40 1.69
N LEU A 35 16.66 13.71 0.59
CA LEU A 35 15.30 13.25 0.37
C LEU A 35 15.32 11.77 -0.06
N SER A 36 14.55 10.94 0.64
CA SER A 36 14.26 9.58 0.22
C SER A 36 12.90 9.56 -0.46
N THR A 37 12.79 8.78 -1.54
CA THR A 37 11.53 8.55 -2.24
C THR A 37 11.01 7.16 -1.90
N GLY A 38 9.81 7.07 -1.35
CA GLY A 38 9.10 5.82 -1.12
C GLY A 38 7.76 5.83 -1.83
N SER A 39 7.21 4.65 -2.15
CA SER A 39 5.91 4.58 -2.81
C SER A 39 5.06 3.39 -2.38
N ILE A 40 3.75 3.55 -2.55
CA ILE A 40 2.80 2.45 -2.40
C ILE A 40 2.83 1.62 -3.69
N ASN A 41 3.07 0.32 -3.54
CA ASN A 41 3.16 -0.62 -4.66
C ASN A 41 1.79 -0.90 -5.26
N THR A 42 0.82 -1.18 -4.39
CA THR A 42 -0.52 -1.65 -4.77
C THR A 42 -1.55 -1.10 -3.79
N ILE A 43 -2.73 -0.73 -4.30
CA ILE A 43 -3.89 -0.37 -3.49
C ILE A 43 -5.07 -1.27 -3.90
N SER A 44 -5.68 -1.91 -2.91
CA SER A 44 -6.90 -2.70 -3.08
C SER A 44 -8.04 -2.10 -2.27
N LEU A 45 -9.21 -1.95 -2.89
CA LEU A 45 -10.46 -1.59 -2.24
C LEU A 45 -11.38 -2.82 -2.20
N LEU A 46 -11.82 -3.19 -1.01
CA LEU A 46 -12.61 -4.39 -0.74
C LEU A 46 -14.00 -4.00 -0.25
N SER A 47 -14.98 -4.87 -0.50
CA SER A 47 -16.31 -4.77 0.10
C SER A 47 -16.28 -5.09 1.61
N ASN A 48 -17.40 -4.83 2.29
CA ASN A 48 -17.63 -5.28 3.67
C ASN A 48 -17.54 -6.81 3.87
N GLN A 49 -17.53 -7.60 2.81
CA GLN A 49 -17.35 -9.05 2.85
C GLN A 49 -15.90 -9.48 2.58
N GLY A 50 -14.98 -8.53 2.38
CA GLY A 50 -13.60 -8.82 2.04
C GLY A 50 -13.37 -9.16 0.56
N ILE A 51 -14.34 -8.91 -0.31
CA ILE A 51 -14.24 -9.19 -1.75
C ILE A 51 -13.51 -8.03 -2.42
N PRO A 52 -12.38 -8.25 -3.12
CA PRO A 52 -11.71 -7.19 -3.88
C PRO A 52 -12.61 -6.61 -4.97
N LEU A 53 -12.92 -5.32 -4.86
CA LEU A 53 -13.71 -4.57 -5.85
C LEU A 53 -12.81 -3.92 -6.90
N ILE A 54 -11.73 -3.30 -6.46
CA ILE A 54 -10.76 -2.60 -7.30
C ILE A 54 -9.36 -2.90 -6.76
N THR A 55 -8.44 -3.29 -7.64
CA THR A 55 -7.01 -3.38 -7.32
C THR A 55 -6.24 -2.64 -8.40
N ILE A 56 -5.46 -1.67 -7.97
CA ILE A 56 -4.53 -0.93 -8.82
C ILE A 56 -3.12 -1.14 -8.28
N SER A 57 -2.15 -1.20 -9.17
CA SER A 57 -0.74 -1.36 -8.85
C SER A 57 0.04 -0.33 -9.63
N GLN A 58 1.20 0.07 -9.12
CA GLN A 58 2.13 0.82 -9.94
C GLN A 58 2.39 0.04 -11.24
N PRO A 59 2.40 0.71 -12.39
CA PRO A 59 2.90 0.07 -13.60
C PRO A 59 4.33 -0.35 -13.30
N ALA A 60 4.66 -1.62 -13.54
CA ALA A 60 6.02 -2.09 -13.37
C ALA A 60 6.92 -1.13 -14.17
N THR A 61 7.71 -0.32 -13.46
CA THR A 61 8.77 0.44 -14.11
C THR A 61 9.73 -0.63 -14.60
N SER A 62 9.55 -1.03 -15.86
CA SER A 62 10.60 -1.69 -16.62
C SER A 62 11.76 -0.71 -16.57
N SER A 63 12.66 -0.89 -15.61
CA SER A 63 13.96 -0.27 -15.60
C SER A 63 14.55 -0.62 -16.96
N SER A 64 14.52 0.34 -17.89
CA SER A 64 15.16 0.23 -19.18
C SER A 64 16.65 0.20 -18.92
N SER A 65 17.18 -0.99 -18.61
CA SER A 65 18.57 -1.32 -18.80
C SER A 65 18.80 -1.39 -20.31
N THR A 66 19.06 -0.23 -20.91
CA THR A 66 19.66 -0.17 -22.25
C THR A 66 21.10 -0.65 -22.11
N THR A 67 21.32 -1.95 -22.25
CA THR A 67 22.63 -2.49 -22.58
C THR A 67 22.45 -3.59 -23.60
N SER A 68 22.79 -3.23 -24.83
CA SER A 68 23.07 -4.10 -25.95
C SER A 68 23.87 -5.35 -25.54
N SER A 69 23.41 -6.49 -26.07
CA SER A 69 24.13 -7.74 -26.30
C SER A 69 25.64 -7.69 -26.04
N THR A 70 26.14 -8.47 -25.07
CA THR A 70 27.25 -9.42 -25.28
C THR A 70 27.26 -10.41 -24.12
N THR A 71 27.27 -11.70 -24.45
CA THR A 71 27.54 -12.84 -23.57
C THR A 71 28.75 -12.60 -22.66
N SER A 72 28.60 -12.75 -21.34
CA SER A 72 29.57 -13.39 -20.44
C SER A 72 29.01 -13.54 -19.03
N SER A 73 29.20 -14.73 -18.49
CA SER A 73 28.89 -15.19 -17.14
C SER A 73 29.53 -14.32 -16.06
N THR A 74 28.73 -13.80 -15.13
CA THR A 74 29.22 -13.32 -13.83
C THR A 74 28.14 -13.52 -12.78
N THR A 75 28.51 -14.23 -11.72
CA THR A 75 27.75 -14.43 -10.47
C THR A 75 27.26 -13.11 -9.93
N THR A 76 25.97 -12.84 -10.12
CA THR A 76 25.25 -11.76 -9.43
C THR A 76 24.47 -12.39 -8.28
N THR A 77 24.74 -11.90 -7.08
CA THR A 77 23.97 -12.13 -5.87
C THR A 77 22.52 -11.77 -6.19
N THR A 78 21.69 -12.79 -6.37
CA THR A 78 20.28 -12.64 -6.71
C THR A 78 19.55 -12.06 -5.50
N THR A 79 19.48 -10.73 -5.42
CA THR A 79 18.36 -10.07 -4.73
C THR A 79 17.12 -10.45 -5.52
N ARG A 80 16.47 -11.50 -5.06
CA ARG A 80 15.28 -12.12 -5.63
C ARG A 80 14.13 -11.11 -5.51
N SER A 81 14.10 -10.12 -6.40
CA SER A 81 12.91 -9.33 -6.66
C SER A 81 11.92 -10.24 -7.41
N THR A 82 11.24 -11.12 -6.67
CA THR A 82 10.08 -11.81 -7.20
C THR A 82 9.10 -10.74 -7.65
N SER A 83 8.89 -10.62 -8.95
CA SER A 83 7.82 -9.80 -9.50
C SER A 83 6.50 -10.37 -8.99
N ARG A 84 5.96 -9.80 -7.91
CA ARG A 84 4.69 -10.23 -7.33
C ARG A 84 3.59 -9.97 -8.34
N SER A 85 2.77 -10.98 -8.60
CA SER A 85 1.66 -10.87 -9.54
C SER A 85 0.51 -10.08 -8.92
N LYS A 86 -0.39 -9.56 -9.76
CA LYS A 86 -1.59 -8.86 -9.28
C LYS A 86 -2.51 -9.81 -8.50
N GLU A 87 -2.45 -11.09 -8.83
CA GLU A 87 -3.18 -12.18 -8.19
C GLU A 87 -2.74 -12.39 -6.74
N ASP A 88 -1.43 -12.29 -6.45
CA ASP A 88 -0.88 -12.42 -5.10
C ASP A 88 -1.47 -11.35 -4.16
N TYR A 89 -1.55 -10.11 -4.63
CA TYR A 89 -2.14 -9.01 -3.85
C TYR A 89 -3.63 -9.21 -3.56
N LYS A 90 -4.38 -9.90 -4.43
CA LYS A 90 -5.79 -10.23 -4.12
C LYS A 90 -5.87 -11.23 -2.98
N ILE A 91 -5.00 -12.23 -2.96
CA ILE A 91 -4.94 -13.23 -1.88
C ILE A 91 -4.54 -12.55 -0.57
N TYR A 92 -3.47 -11.75 -0.57
CA TYR A 92 -3.06 -10.99 0.61
C TYR A 92 -4.16 -10.04 1.10
N SER A 93 -4.99 -9.52 0.21
CA SER A 93 -6.08 -8.62 0.58
C SER A 93 -7.14 -9.34 1.42
N ILE A 94 -7.49 -10.57 1.02
CA ILE A 94 -8.43 -11.42 1.75
C ILE A 94 -7.83 -11.82 3.10
N LEU A 95 -6.55 -12.19 3.14
CA LEU A 95 -5.86 -12.53 4.39
C LEU A 95 -5.81 -11.34 5.36
N SER A 96 -5.54 -10.14 4.84
CA SER A 96 -5.53 -8.90 5.63
C SER A 96 -6.87 -8.64 6.27
N TYR A 97 -7.94 -8.77 5.47
CA TYR A 97 -9.31 -8.59 5.92
C TYR A 97 -9.70 -9.60 7.02
N ASN A 98 -9.39 -10.88 6.82
CA ASN A 98 -9.68 -11.92 7.80
C ASN A 98 -8.90 -11.71 9.11
N SER A 99 -7.64 -11.26 9.04
CA SER A 99 -6.84 -10.92 10.22
C SER A 99 -7.49 -9.78 11.02
N LEU A 100 -7.94 -8.72 10.34
CA LEU A 100 -8.64 -7.61 10.98
C LEU A 100 -9.96 -8.06 11.61
N LYS A 101 -10.75 -8.89 10.90
CA LYS A 101 -12.03 -9.40 11.39
C LYS A 101 -11.86 -10.31 12.63
N ASN A 102 -10.93 -11.26 12.58
CA ASN A 102 -10.65 -12.16 13.70
C ASN A 102 -10.15 -11.40 14.94
N THR A 103 -9.52 -10.25 14.75
CA THR A 103 -9.10 -9.37 15.86
C THR A 103 -10.31 -8.70 16.53
N LYS A 104 -11.37 -8.40 15.77
CA LYS A 104 -12.63 -7.85 16.31
C LYS A 104 -13.41 -8.92 17.07
N ASP A 105 -13.51 -10.13 16.52
CA ASP A 105 -14.31 -11.20 17.12
C ASP A 105 -13.73 -11.72 18.45
N ASN A 106 -12.45 -11.48 18.73
CA ASN A 106 -11.77 -11.90 19.96
C ASN A 106 -11.65 -10.81 21.05
N LYS A 107 -12.06 -9.56 20.78
CA LYS A 107 -12.02 -8.48 21.77
C LYS A 107 -13.43 -8.21 22.30
N ASP A 108 -13.65 -8.59 23.56
CA ASP A 108 -14.85 -8.23 24.33
C ASP A 108 -15.06 -6.70 24.35
N GLU A 109 -16.03 -6.26 23.55
CA GLU A 109 -16.91 -5.07 23.59
C GLU A 109 -16.43 -3.67 24.04
N SER A 110 -15.19 -3.40 24.46
CA SER A 110 -14.90 -2.09 25.11
C SER A 110 -13.86 -1.17 24.49
N GLU A 111 -13.10 -1.55 23.45
CA GLU A 111 -12.08 -0.64 22.93
C GLU A 111 -12.08 -0.57 21.41
N SER A 112 -12.64 0.55 20.92
CA SER A 112 -12.41 1.22 19.64
C SER A 112 -12.43 0.30 18.43
N GLU A 113 -13.46 0.42 17.57
CA GLU A 113 -13.37 -0.10 16.20
C GLU A 113 -12.01 0.33 15.62
N LEU A 114 -11.06 -0.60 15.52
CA LEU A 114 -9.76 -0.30 14.93
C LEU A 114 -10.03 0.12 13.49
N GLU A 115 -9.99 1.43 13.25
CA GLU A 115 -10.24 2.00 11.92
C GLU A 115 -9.17 1.48 10.97
N TRP A 116 -7.95 1.24 11.46
CA TRP A 116 -6.85 0.69 10.68
C TRP A 116 -5.98 -0.31 11.44
N ASN A 117 -5.23 -1.12 10.70
CA ASN A 117 -4.22 -2.06 11.22
C ASN A 117 -3.08 -2.25 10.19
N ILE A 118 -1.89 -2.67 10.65
CA ILE A 118 -0.75 -3.00 9.81
C ILE A 118 -0.44 -4.49 9.94
N ILE A 119 -0.23 -5.15 8.80
CA ILE A 119 0.05 -6.59 8.73
C ILE A 119 1.32 -6.79 7.92
N GLU A 120 2.28 -7.51 8.50
CA GLU A 120 3.50 -7.92 7.81
C GLU A 120 3.29 -9.31 7.20
N PHE A 121 3.48 -9.42 5.89
CA PHE A 121 3.36 -10.69 5.17
C PHE A 121 4.72 -11.37 5.00
N GLU A 122 5.69 -10.58 4.54
CA GLU A 122 7.05 -11.01 4.25
C GLU A 122 8.00 -9.95 4.79
N LYS A 123 9.30 -10.26 4.95
CA LYS A 123 10.29 -9.36 5.57
C LYS A 123 10.36 -7.98 4.93
N ASP A 124 10.01 -7.89 3.66
CA ASP A 124 10.03 -6.69 2.86
C ASP A 124 8.63 -6.16 2.52
N LEU A 125 7.55 -6.85 2.91
CA LEU A 125 6.18 -6.51 2.52
C LEU A 125 5.27 -6.34 3.72
N LYS A 126 4.76 -5.12 3.86
CA LYS A 126 3.67 -4.79 4.77
C LYS A 126 2.44 -4.37 3.99
N CYS A 127 1.29 -4.50 4.64
CA CYS A 127 0.10 -3.79 4.24
C CYS A 127 -0.48 -2.98 5.39
N LEU A 128 -1.12 -1.87 5.05
CA LEU A 128 -2.01 -1.15 5.96
C LEU A 128 -3.44 -1.37 5.46
N ILE A 129 -4.31 -1.87 6.33
CA ILE A 129 -5.76 -1.99 6.09
C ILE A 129 -6.48 -0.89 6.86
N HIS A 130 -7.41 -0.18 6.20
CA HIS A 130 -8.17 0.94 6.76
C HIS A 130 -9.66 0.83 6.36
N LYS A 131 -10.58 0.86 7.32
CA LYS A 131 -12.03 0.91 7.11
C LYS A 131 -12.44 2.29 6.60
N VAL A 132 -13.20 2.32 5.50
CA VAL A 132 -13.72 3.54 4.86
C VAL A 132 -15.20 3.35 4.58
N LEU A 133 -16.06 3.94 5.42
CA LEU A 133 -17.50 3.62 5.42
C LEU A 133 -17.68 2.11 5.65
N ASP A 134 -18.36 1.42 4.73
CA ASP A 134 -18.53 -0.04 4.72
C ASP A 134 -17.51 -0.77 3.84
N LEU A 135 -16.47 -0.09 3.37
CA LEU A 135 -15.42 -0.65 2.54
C LEU A 135 -14.09 -0.77 3.31
N TYR A 136 -13.16 -1.52 2.76
CA TYR A 136 -11.81 -1.67 3.31
C TYR A 136 -10.76 -1.29 2.26
N LEU A 137 -9.95 -0.29 2.57
CA LEU A 137 -8.81 0.15 1.78
C LEU A 137 -7.54 -0.56 2.27
N ILE A 138 -6.78 -1.15 1.36
CA ILE A 138 -5.53 -1.86 1.67
C ILE A 138 -4.41 -1.26 0.83
N LEU A 139 -3.35 -0.79 1.49
CA LEU A 139 -2.15 -0.22 0.87
C LEU A 139 -0.99 -1.19 1.08
N TYR A 140 -0.34 -1.63 0.01
CA TYR A 140 0.84 -2.48 0.05
C TYR A 140 2.09 -1.65 -0.20
N TYR A 141 3.10 -1.83 0.65
CA TYR A 141 4.33 -1.06 0.57
C TYR A 141 5.52 -1.90 1.05
N ASN A 142 6.70 -1.50 0.60
CA ASN A 142 7.93 -2.12 1.05
C ASN A 142 8.38 -1.48 2.37
N ASN A 143 8.65 -2.30 3.37
CA ASN A 143 9.01 -1.84 4.72
C ASN A 143 10.28 -0.97 4.73
N ASP A 144 11.21 -1.23 3.82
CA ASP A 144 12.47 -0.50 3.71
C ASP A 144 12.36 0.81 2.92
N GLU A 145 11.26 1.00 2.17
CA GLU A 145 11.08 2.16 1.28
C GLU A 145 10.26 3.27 1.88
N ILE A 146 9.27 2.97 2.73
CA ILE A 146 8.37 3.98 3.30
C ILE A 146 8.01 3.61 4.74
N PRO A 147 8.20 4.54 5.71
CA PRO A 147 7.80 4.30 7.09
C PRO A 147 6.26 4.21 7.25
N ASP A 148 5.83 3.40 8.21
CA ASP A 148 4.42 3.13 8.52
C ASP A 148 3.62 4.44 8.75
N GLU A 149 4.24 5.48 9.34
CA GLU A 149 3.60 6.78 9.58
C GLU A 149 3.23 7.52 8.29
N TYR A 150 4.07 7.45 7.26
CA TYR A 150 3.79 8.07 5.97
C TYR A 150 2.68 7.32 5.24
N VAL A 151 2.69 5.98 5.31
CA VAL A 151 1.62 5.16 4.74
C VAL A 151 0.28 5.49 5.40
N LYS A 152 0.28 5.69 6.72
CA LYS A 152 -0.92 6.12 7.44
C LYS A 152 -1.43 7.47 6.95
N ILE A 153 -0.56 8.47 6.76
CA ILE A 153 -0.95 9.78 6.23
C ILE A 153 -1.58 9.66 4.83
N ILE A 154 -0.99 8.84 3.94
CA ILE A 154 -1.57 8.55 2.61
C ILE A 154 -2.95 7.93 2.75
N SER A 155 -3.06 6.94 3.63
CA SER A 155 -4.32 6.25 3.90
C SER A 155 -5.38 7.22 4.42
N ASP A 156 -5.08 8.05 5.41
CA ASP A 156 -5.99 9.03 6.00
C ASP A 156 -6.51 10.01 4.91
N ASN A 157 -5.61 10.51 4.05
CA ASN A 157 -5.96 11.38 2.93
C ASN A 157 -6.87 10.68 1.91
N LEU A 158 -6.52 9.46 1.49
CA LEU A 158 -7.35 8.67 0.58
C LEU A 158 -8.72 8.38 1.18
N CYS A 159 -8.77 8.03 2.46
CA CYS A 159 -10.01 7.73 3.16
C CYS A 159 -10.92 8.97 3.24
N SER A 160 -10.37 10.16 3.48
CA SER A 160 -11.14 11.40 3.44
C SER A 160 -11.74 11.64 2.06
N VAL A 161 -10.93 11.56 0.99
CA VAL A 161 -11.39 11.79 -0.38
C VAL A 161 -12.40 10.72 -0.82
N LEU A 162 -12.23 9.47 -0.41
CA LEU A 162 -13.16 8.38 -0.69
C LEU A 162 -14.47 8.56 0.08
N LYS A 163 -14.44 8.96 1.37
CA LYS A 163 -15.65 9.26 2.16
C LYS A 163 -16.49 10.34 1.46
N ASP A 164 -15.86 11.39 0.95
CA ASP A 164 -16.56 12.43 0.19
C ASP A 164 -17.08 11.94 -1.17
N GLY A 165 -16.26 11.17 -1.90
CA GLY A 165 -16.64 10.61 -3.20
C GLY A 165 -17.70 9.52 -3.15
N LEU A 166 -17.87 8.86 -1.99
CA LEU A 166 -18.78 7.73 -1.77
C LEU A 166 -19.98 8.09 -0.88
N LYS A 167 -20.16 9.36 -0.50
CA LYS A 167 -21.20 9.80 0.45
C LYS A 167 -22.65 9.48 0.02
N GLY A 168 -22.88 9.08 -1.23
CA GLY A 168 -24.19 8.60 -1.71
C GLY A 168 -24.29 7.08 -1.93
N TYR A 169 -23.32 6.29 -1.44
CA TYR A 169 -23.30 4.83 -1.57
C TYR A 169 -23.91 4.12 -0.35
N SER A 170 -24.07 4.83 0.77
CA SER A 170 -24.54 4.30 2.06
C SER A 170 -26.05 4.50 2.31
N ASP A 171 -26.73 5.25 1.45
CA ASP A 171 -28.12 5.69 1.64
C ASP A 171 -29.15 4.79 0.94
N GLU A 172 -28.79 3.56 0.53
CA GLU A 172 -29.72 2.53 0.04
C GLU A 172 -29.85 1.34 0.98
#